data_AF-A0A2V6ZYJ5-F1
#
_entry.id   AF-A0A2V6ZYJ5-F1
#
_cell.length_a   1.000
_cell.length_b   1.000
_cell.length_c   1.000
_cell.angle_alpha   90.00
_cell.angle_beta   90.00
_cell.angle_gamma   90.00
#
_symmetry.space_group_name_H-M   'P 1'
#
loop_
_entity.id
_entity.type
_entity.pdbx_description
1 polymer ?
#
loop_
_entity_poly.entity_id
_entity_poly.type
_entity_poly.pdbx_seq_one_letter_code
_entity_poly.pdbx_strand_id
1 'polypeptide(L)' 'MTRVIRQMKDEKIKVLIVEPWNDMKLATRVADEAGAKAVVLASMVGGVKGADSYIGAIDHNVKALVTAMR' A
#
# COMPACT_ATOMS: atom_id res chain seq x y z
N MET A 1 12.43 5.19 -12.48
CA MET A 1 12.18 4.59 -11.14
C MET A 1 13.16 5.08 -10.08
N THR A 2 14.45 5.23 -10.40
CA THR A 2 15.53 5.58 -9.45
C THR A 2 15.25 6.82 -8.58
N ARG A 3 14.60 7.87 -9.13
CA ARG A 3 14.23 9.07 -8.37
C ARG A 3 13.25 8.78 -7.22
N VAL A 4 12.21 7.98 -7.47
CA VAL A 4 11.18 7.66 -6.47
C VAL A 4 11.75 6.79 -5.37
N ILE A 5 12.53 5.76 -5.73
CA ILE A 5 13.18 4.87 -4.76
C ILE A 5 14.15 5.65 -3.87
N ARG A 6 14.93 6.58 -4.46
CA ARG A 6 15.82 7.45 -3.70
C ARG A 6 15.04 8.34 -2.74
N GLN A 7 13.98 8.99 -3.21
CA GLN A 7 13.12 9.81 -2.36
C GLN A 7 12.53 9.00 -1.19
N MET A 8 12.04 7.79 -1.43
CA MET A 8 11.54 6.91 -0.38
C MET A 8 12.60 6.60 0.68
N LYS A 9 13.85 6.38 0.28
CA LYS A 9 14.97 6.17 1.22
C LYS A 9 15.29 7.43 2.01
N ASP A 10 15.41 8.57 1.33
CA ASP A 10 15.79 9.85 1.92
C ASP A 10 14.73 10.34 2.93
N GLU A 11 13.45 10.20 2.59
CA GLU A 11 12.30 10.57 3.43
C GLU A 11 11.87 9.46 4.41
N LYS A 12 12.56 8.31 4.39
CA LYS A 12 12.27 7.15 5.25
C LYS A 12 10.84 6.62 5.11
N ILE A 13 10.28 6.67 3.90
CA ILE A 13 8.96 6.12 3.58
C ILE A 13 8.97 4.60 3.81
N LYS A 14 8.06 4.11 4.66
CA LYS A 14 7.99 2.69 5.06
C LYS A 14 6.92 1.88 4.36
N VAL A 15 5.91 2.54 3.80
CA VAL A 15 4.76 1.90 3.17
C VAL A 15 4.46 2.58 1.84
N LEU A 16 4.33 1.78 0.78
CA LEU A 16 3.84 2.19 -0.52
C LEU A 16 2.39 1.71 -0.67
N ILE A 17 1.45 2.63 -0.80
CA ILE A 17 0.03 2.32 -0.99
C ILE A 17 -0.23 2.07 -2.48
N VAL A 18 -0.99 1.01 -2.77
CA VAL A 18 -1.30 0.55 -4.12
C VAL A 18 -2.80 0.42 -4.29
N GLU A 19 -3.32 0.87 -5.42
CA GLU A 19 -4.71 0.66 -5.82
C GLU A 19 -4.95 -0.81 -6.23
N PRO A 20 -6.14 -1.40 -5.97
CA PRO A 20 -6.39 -2.82 -6.23
C PRO A 20 -6.19 -3.28 -7.69
N TRP A 21 -6.32 -2.37 -8.65
CA TRP A 21 -6.16 -2.64 -10.09
C TRP A 21 -4.77 -2.26 -10.65
N ASN A 22 -3.87 -1.75 -9.82
CA ASN A 22 -2.49 -1.44 -10.25
C ASN A 22 -1.60 -2.69 -10.27
N ASP A 23 -0.47 -2.60 -10.96
CA ASP A 23 0.54 -3.67 -10.98
C ASP A 23 1.23 -3.81 -9.62
N MET A 24 0.72 -4.75 -8.82
CA MET A 24 1.25 -5.07 -7.50
C MET A 24 2.68 -5.61 -7.55
N LYS A 25 3.09 -6.30 -8.62
CA LYS A 25 4.46 -6.84 -8.73
C LYS A 25 5.46 -5.70 -8.88
N LEU A 26 5.14 -4.71 -9.71
CA LEU A 26 5.96 -3.51 -9.86
C LEU A 26 6.05 -2.73 -8.54
N ALA A 27 4.91 -2.52 -7.86
CA ALA A 27 4.88 -1.82 -6.58
C ALA A 27 5.70 -2.53 -5.49
N THR A 28 5.58 -3.86 -5.37
CA THR A 28 6.38 -4.67 -4.44
C THR A 28 7.86 -4.50 -4.73
N ARG A 29 8.29 -4.61 -6.00
CA ARG A 29 9.70 -4.40 -6.36
C ARG A 29 10.22 -3.01 -5.95
N VAL A 30 9.45 -1.96 -6.18
CA VAL A 30 9.80 -0.59 -5.78
C VAL A 30 9.94 -0.48 -4.26
N ALA A 31 8.98 -1.04 -3.52
CA ALA A 31 9.00 -1.03 -2.07
C ALA A 31 10.19 -1.81 -1.50
N ASP A 32 10.47 -3.01 -2.02
CA ASP A 32 11.60 -3.84 -1.60
C ASP A 32 12.94 -3.13 -1.86
N GLU A 33 13.13 -2.57 -3.05
CA GLU A 33 14.33 -1.79 -3.39
C GLU A 33 14.51 -0.54 -2.50
N ALA A 34 13.40 0.01 -1.98
CA ALA A 34 13.37 1.14 -1.05
C ALA A 34 13.49 0.76 0.44
N GLY A 35 13.42 -0.54 0.80
CA GLY A 35 13.36 -0.98 2.20
C GLY A 35 12.02 -0.66 2.88
N ALA A 36 10.94 -0.72 2.11
CA ALA A 36 9.55 -0.45 2.49
C ALA A 36 8.66 -1.69 2.19
N LYS A 37 7.36 -1.60 2.49
CA LYS A 37 6.37 -2.61 2.10
C LYS A 37 5.30 -2.03 1.18
N ALA A 38 4.89 -2.77 0.16
CA ALA A 38 3.72 -2.41 -0.64
C ALA A 38 2.44 -2.98 0.00
N VAL A 39 1.38 -2.18 0.06
CA VAL A 39 0.09 -2.58 0.61
C VAL A 39 -1.04 -2.11 -0.29
N VAL A 40 -2.03 -2.97 -0.52
CA VAL A 40 -3.26 -2.60 -1.21
C VAL A 40 -4.25 -2.03 -0.20
N LEU A 41 -4.82 -0.87 -0.50
CA LEU A 41 -5.94 -0.31 0.24
C LEU A 41 -7.20 -0.31 -0.64
N ALA A 42 -8.36 -0.42 -0.01
CA ALA A 42 -9.65 -0.19 -0.64
C ALA A 42 -9.83 1.32 -0.90
N SER A 43 -9.85 1.74 -2.17
CA SER A 43 -10.17 3.11 -2.57
C SER A 43 -11.66 3.41 -2.66
N MET A 44 -12.50 2.36 -2.61
CA MET A 44 -13.96 2.44 -2.60
C MET A 44 -14.57 1.22 -1.91
N VAL A 45 -15.85 1.33 -1.57
CA VAL A 45 -16.67 0.20 -1.12
C VAL A 45 -16.65 -0.89 -2.19
N GLY A 46 -16.38 -2.13 -1.80
CA GLY A 46 -16.22 -3.28 -2.69
C GLY A 46 -14.91 -3.29 -3.49
N GLY A 47 -14.00 -2.32 -3.28
CA GLY A 47 -12.72 -2.26 -3.99
C GLY A 47 -11.76 -3.40 -3.67
N VAL A 48 -11.94 -4.05 -2.52
CA VAL A 48 -11.24 -5.27 -2.10
C VAL A 48 -12.20 -6.18 -1.34
N LYS A 49 -11.86 -7.47 -1.23
CA LYS A 49 -12.63 -8.44 -0.46
C LYS A 49 -12.74 -8.02 1.02
N GLY A 50 -13.97 -7.95 1.53
CA GLY A 50 -14.26 -7.58 2.93
C GLY A 50 -14.44 -6.08 3.17
N ALA A 51 -14.38 -5.24 2.14
CA ALA A 51 -14.66 -3.81 2.21
C ALA A 51 -16.10 -3.48 1.76
N ASP A 52 -17.10 -4.23 2.24
CA ASP A 52 -18.47 -4.23 1.69
C ASP A 52 -19.34 -3.04 2.13
N SER A 53 -18.81 -2.18 3.00
CA SER A 53 -19.42 -0.90 3.39
C SER A 53 -18.34 0.15 3.56
N TYR A 54 -18.72 1.42 3.70
CA TYR A 54 -17.75 2.50 3.94
C TYR A 54 -16.91 2.24 5.19
N ILE A 55 -17.56 1.90 6.31
CA ILE A 55 -16.86 1.55 7.56
C ILE A 55 -16.01 0.29 7.36
N GLY A 56 -16.52 -0.71 6.64
CA GLY A 56 -15.75 -1.92 6.32
C GLY A 56 -14.48 -1.64 5.50
N ALA A 57 -14.54 -0.70 4.55
CA ALA A 57 -13.38 -0.26 3.78
C ALA A 57 -12.35 0.47 4.67
N ILE A 58 -12.81 1.34 5.57
CA ILE A 58 -11.93 2.00 6.54
C ILE A 58 -11.27 0.98 7.49
N ASP A 59 -12.05 0.05 8.04
CA ASP A 59 -11.55 -1.02 8.90
C ASP A 59 -10.50 -1.90 8.20
N HIS A 60 -10.77 -2.28 6.94
CA HIS A 60 -9.81 -3.00 6.12
C HIS A 60 -8.51 -2.20 5.98
N ASN A 61 -8.60 -0.93 5.60
CA ASN A 61 -7.44 -0.09 5.32
C ASN A 61 -6.58 0.15 6.55
N VAL A 62 -7.20 0.42 7.71
CA VAL A 62 -6.48 0.60 8.97
C VAL A 62 -5.75 -0.68 9.37
N LYS A 63 -6.41 -1.85 9.26
CA LYS A 63 -5.77 -3.15 9.57
C LYS A 63 -4.60 -3.46 8.63
N ALA A 64 -4.78 -3.20 7.33
CA ALA A 64 -3.74 -3.40 6.32
C ALA A 64 -2.51 -2.50 6.60
N LEU A 65 -2.74 -1.22 6.91
CA LEU A 65 -1.66 -0.28 7.22
C LEU A 65 -0.92 -0.67 8.51
N VAL A 66 -1.64 -0.99 9.59
CA VAL A 66 -1.03 -1.45 10.85
C VAL A 66 -0.19 -2.71 10.63
N THR A 67 -0.67 -3.63 9.81
CA THR A 67 0.07 -4.86 9.47
C THR A 67 1.34 -4.56 8.68
N ALA A 68 1.28 -3.61 7.73
CA ALA A 68 2.44 -3.19 6.95
C ALA A 68 3.50 -2.44 7.79
N MET A 69 3.09 -1.74 8.85
CA MET A 69 3.99 -0.98 9.72
C MET A 69 4.66 -1.80 10.84
N ARG A 70 4.22 -3.04 11.07
CA ARG A 70 4.91 -4.00 11.96
C ARG A 70 6.13 -4.59 11.27
#